data_AF-A0A1B6ILZ9-F1
#
_entry.id   AF-A0A1B6ILZ9-F1
#
_cell.length_a   1.000
_cell.length_b   1.000
_cell.length_c   1.000
_cell.angle_alpha   90.00
_cell.angle_beta   90.00
_cell.angle_gamma   90.00
#
_symmetry.space_group_name_H-M   'P 1'
#
loop_
_entity.id
_entity.type
_entity.pdbx_description
1 polymer ?
#
loop_
_entity_poly.entity_id
_entity_poly.type
_entity_poly.pdbx_seq_one_letter_code
_entity_poly.pdbx_strand_id
1 'polypeptide(L)'
;GGQMTLEVFKSFIDASPVGGAKIIWGFTDIILGQTFEDENIKKLINSNEKFDLIVLETLFSQEATVAFGHRFKAPVVSVHTFGSFGPVNSVSGNPLSLAYIPDY
;
A
#
# COMPACT_ATOMS: atom_id res chain seq x y z
N GLY A 1 -20.18 1.68 -7.70
CA GLY A 1 -18.95 0.93 -8.04
C GLY A 1 -18.75 1.00 -9.53
N GLY A 2 -17.78 1.77 -9.99
CA GLY A 2 -17.49 1.90 -11.42
C GLY A 2 -16.80 0.63 -11.93
N GLN A 3 -17.32 0.05 -13.01
CA GLN A 3 -16.65 -1.04 -13.70
C GLN A 3 -15.38 -0.50 -14.37
N MET A 4 -14.26 -1.21 -14.17
CA MET A 4 -13.03 -0.93 -14.89
C MET A 4 -13.23 -1.25 -16.37
N THR A 5 -13.10 -0.24 -17.25
CA THR A 5 -13.29 -0.44 -18.68
C THR A 5 -12.09 -1.20 -19.28
N LEU A 6 -12.32 -1.91 -20.39
CA LEU A 6 -11.25 -2.59 -21.12
C LEU A 6 -10.14 -1.63 -21.56
N GLU A 7 -10.46 -0.36 -21.83
CA GLU A 7 -9.50 0.67 -22.19
C GLU A 7 -8.60 1.05 -21.01
N VAL A 8 -9.16 1.20 -19.81
CA VAL A 8 -8.39 1.44 -18.58
C VAL A 8 -7.52 0.24 -18.22
N PHE A 9 -8.03 -0.98 -18.44
CA PHE A 9 -7.23 -2.18 -18.23
C PHE A 9 -6.05 -2.25 -19.22
N LYS A 10 -6.28 -1.98 -20.51
CA LYS A 10 -5.22 -1.97 -21.52
C LYS A 10 -4.19 -0.89 -21.27
N SER A 11 -4.60 0.33 -20.90
CA SER A 11 -3.65 1.40 -20.60
C SER A 11 -2.76 1.08 -19.39
N PHE A 12 -3.26 0.29 -18.43
CA PHE A 12 -2.47 -0.22 -17.33
C PHE A 12 -1.45 -1.27 -17.78
N ILE A 13 -1.86 -2.24 -18.62
CA ILE A 13 -0.98 -3.31 -19.12
C ILE A 13 0.11 -2.76 -20.05
N ASP A 14 -0.22 -1.80 -20.89
CA ASP A 14 0.69 -1.22 -21.89
C ASP A 14 1.56 -0.09 -21.32
N ALA A 15 1.42 0.23 -20.02
CA ALA A 15 2.19 1.29 -19.39
C ALA A 15 3.68 0.92 -19.29
N SER A 16 4.56 1.88 -19.58
CA SER A 16 5.98 1.73 -19.24
C SER A 16 6.15 1.56 -17.73
N PRO A 17 7.26 1.01 -17.22
CA PRO A 17 7.46 0.84 -15.77
C PRO A 17 7.24 2.15 -14.97
N VAL A 18 7.70 3.28 -15.49
CA VAL A 18 7.49 4.60 -14.88
C VAL A 18 6.02 5.05 -15.02
N GLY A 19 5.39 4.78 -16.16
CA GLY A 19 3.97 5.05 -16.37
C GLY A 19 3.08 4.26 -15.42
N GLY A 20 3.33 2.97 -15.27
CA GLY A 20 2.61 2.08 -14.36
C GLY A 20 2.78 2.51 -12.90
N ALA A 21 4.00 2.85 -12.49
CA ALA A 21 4.25 3.39 -11.15
C ALA A 21 3.45 4.69 -10.88
N LYS A 22 3.37 5.60 -11.86
CA LYS A 22 2.57 6.82 -11.74
C LYS A 22 1.06 6.55 -11.68
N ILE A 23 0.56 5.59 -12.46
CA ILE A 23 -0.85 5.20 -12.43
C ILE A 23 -1.20 4.63 -11.06
N ILE A 24 -0.38 3.73 -10.54
CA ILE A 24 -0.58 3.14 -9.20
C ILE A 24 -0.57 4.25 -8.15
N TRP A 25 0.45 5.12 -8.16
CA TRP A 25 0.58 6.23 -7.22
C TRP A 25 -0.64 7.17 -7.24
N GLY A 26 -1.12 7.55 -8.42
CA GLY A 26 -2.27 8.44 -8.54
C GLY A 26 -3.57 7.80 -8.03
N PHE A 27 -3.76 6.51 -8.29
CA PHE A 27 -4.93 5.78 -7.81
C PHE A 27 -4.92 5.64 -6.28
N THR A 28 -3.77 5.31 -5.71
CA THR A 28 -3.65 5.13 -4.26
C THR A 28 -3.71 6.43 -3.50
N ASP A 29 -3.19 7.54 -4.04
CA ASP A 29 -3.35 8.88 -3.46
C ASP A 29 -4.84 9.28 -3.33
N ILE A 30 -5.64 9.01 -4.36
CA ILE A 30 -7.09 9.25 -4.33
C ILE A 30 -7.76 8.39 -3.27
N ILE A 31 -7.46 7.08 -3.23
CA ILE A 31 -8.04 6.16 -2.23
C ILE A 31 -7.66 6.59 -0.82
N LEU A 32 -6.41 6.94 -0.59
CA LEU A 32 -5.91 7.35 0.71
C LEU A 32 -6.58 8.65 1.16
N GLY A 33 -6.71 9.63 0.27
CA GLY A 33 -7.46 10.86 0.52
C GLY A 33 -8.92 10.58 0.91
N GLN A 34 -9.60 9.72 0.16
CA GLN A 34 -10.97 9.30 0.48
C GLN A 34 -11.06 8.54 1.82
N THR A 35 -10.07 7.70 2.12
CA THR A 35 -10.01 6.93 3.37
C THR A 35 -9.91 7.85 4.57
N PHE A 36 -9.04 8.87 4.52
CA PHE A 36 -8.92 9.83 5.63
C PHE A 36 -10.09 10.81 5.71
N GLU A 37 -10.84 11.02 4.62
CA GLU A 37 -12.09 11.79 4.64
C GLU A 37 -13.29 10.98 5.15
N ASP A 38 -13.21 9.64 5.21
CA ASP A 38 -14.29 8.79 5.70
C ASP A 38 -14.61 9.06 7.19
N GLU A 39 -15.90 9.23 7.49
CA GLU A 39 -16.37 9.58 8.83
C GLU A 39 -16.10 8.49 9.87
N ASN A 40 -16.06 7.21 9.48
CA ASN A 40 -15.74 6.13 10.41
C ASN A 40 -14.24 6.11 10.71
N ILE A 41 -13.39 6.39 9.73
CA ILE A 41 -11.95 6.57 9.93
C ILE A 41 -11.68 7.77 10.82
N LYS A 42 -12.33 8.91 10.58
CA LYS A 42 -12.22 10.09 11.46
C LYS A 42 -12.69 9.79 12.89
N LYS A 43 -13.80 9.07 13.06
CA LYS A 43 -14.26 8.63 14.39
C LYS A 43 -13.25 7.72 15.06
N LEU A 44 -12.69 6.75 14.34
CA LEU A 44 -11.66 5.85 14.85
C LEU A 44 -10.42 6.63 15.29
N ILE A 45 -9.91 7.54 14.44
CA ILE A 45 -8.77 8.41 14.74
C ILE A 45 -9.05 9.30 15.95
N ASN A 46 -10.27 9.75 16.21
CA ASN A 46 -10.59 10.59 17.36
C ASN A 46 -11.04 9.80 18.61
N SER A 47 -11.19 8.48 18.49
CA SER A 47 -11.65 7.63 19.59
C SER A 47 -10.58 7.41 20.65
N ASN A 48 -11.01 6.93 21.82
CA ASN A 48 -10.11 6.46 22.88
C ASN A 48 -9.83 4.95 22.80
N GLU A 49 -10.20 4.30 21.68
CA GLU A 49 -9.95 2.89 21.44
C GLU A 49 -8.46 2.57 21.58
N LYS A 50 -8.19 1.33 22.00
CA LYS A 50 -6.85 0.80 22.23
C LYS A 50 -6.67 -0.46 21.41
N PHE A 51 -5.49 -0.56 20.81
CA PHE A 51 -5.09 -1.69 20.00
C PHE A 51 -3.74 -2.16 20.51
N ASP A 52 -3.54 -3.47 20.57
CA ASP A 52 -2.24 -4.06 20.89
C ASP A 52 -1.38 -4.26 19.63
N LEU A 53 -2.00 -4.21 18.45
CA LEU A 53 -1.37 -4.41 17.16
C LEU A 53 -2.16 -3.72 16.06
N ILE A 54 -1.46 -3.14 15.09
CA ILE A 54 -2.06 -2.59 13.87
C ILE A 54 -1.52 -3.37 12.68
N VAL A 55 -2.41 -3.94 11.88
CA VAL A 55 -2.08 -4.68 10.66
C VAL A 55 -2.61 -3.92 9.46
N LEU A 56 -1.75 -3.59 8.52
CA LEU A 56 -2.08 -2.78 7.34
C LEU A 56 -1.16 -3.11 6.16
N GLU A 57 -1.46 -2.57 4.99
CA GLU A 57 -0.58 -2.57 3.81
C GLU A 57 0.03 -1.17 3.68
N THR A 58 1.36 -1.08 3.70
CA THR A 58 2.05 0.22 3.61
C THR A 58 2.51 0.56 2.20
N LEU A 59 2.61 -0.44 1.32
CA LEU A 59 3.12 -0.24 -0.03
C LEU A 59 2.10 0.47 -0.92
N PHE A 60 2.59 0.95 -2.07
CA PHE A 60 1.80 1.68 -3.05
C PHE A 60 1.22 2.99 -2.51
N SER A 61 2.06 3.85 -1.93
CA SER A 61 1.64 5.19 -1.46
C SER A 61 0.69 5.18 -0.25
N GLN A 62 0.63 4.07 0.49
CA GLN A 62 -0.20 3.95 1.70
C GLN A 62 0.61 4.14 3.00
N GLU A 63 1.86 4.61 2.91
CA GLU A 63 2.77 4.73 4.03
C GLU A 63 2.25 5.69 5.11
N ALA A 64 1.39 6.64 4.75
CA ALA A 64 0.75 7.54 5.73
C ALA A 64 -0.09 6.80 6.77
N THR A 65 -0.60 5.61 6.45
CA THR A 65 -1.38 4.77 7.40
C THR A 65 -0.54 4.26 8.57
N VAL A 66 0.79 4.24 8.44
CA VAL A 66 1.72 3.93 9.55
C VAL A 66 1.55 4.92 10.71
N ALA A 67 1.04 6.13 10.46
CA ALA A 67 0.73 7.10 11.51
C ALA A 67 -0.29 6.58 12.54
N PHE A 68 -1.10 5.57 12.20
CA PHE A 68 -1.96 4.90 13.17
C PHE A 68 -1.17 4.26 14.32
N GLY A 69 0.05 3.76 14.07
CA GLY A 69 0.93 3.23 15.11
C GLY A 69 1.23 4.28 16.19
N HIS A 70 1.60 5.48 15.74
CA HIS A 70 1.79 6.62 16.64
C HIS A 70 0.48 7.02 17.33
N ARG A 71 -0.64 7.10 16.59
CA ARG A 71 -1.93 7.52 17.12
C ARG A 71 -2.46 6.60 18.22
N PHE A 72 -2.35 5.29 18.04
CA PHE A 72 -2.88 4.30 18.98
C PHE A 72 -1.83 3.75 19.94
N LYS A 73 -0.56 4.17 19.80
CA LYS A 73 0.59 3.72 20.60
C LYS A 73 0.79 2.20 20.52
N ALA A 74 0.62 1.65 19.32
CA ALA A 74 0.68 0.22 19.05
C ALA A 74 1.70 -0.07 17.93
N PRO A 75 2.40 -1.23 17.96
CA PRO A 75 3.27 -1.65 16.88
C PRO A 75 2.48 -1.85 15.58
N VAL A 76 3.11 -1.52 14.46
CA VAL A 76 2.56 -1.70 13.11
C VAL A 76 3.23 -2.87 12.44
N VAL A 77 2.44 -3.80 11.91
CA VAL A 77 2.89 -4.89 11.04
C VAL A 77 2.32 -4.64 9.65
N SER A 78 3.23 -4.44 8.69
CA SER A 78 2.87 -4.32 7.28
C SER A 78 2.76 -5.70 6.65
N VAL A 79 1.65 -5.97 5.97
CA VAL A 79 1.39 -7.21 5.22
C VAL A 79 1.01 -6.83 3.81
N HIS A 80 1.66 -7.48 2.84
CA HIS A 80 1.34 -7.32 1.43
C HIS A 80 0.83 -8.62 0.82
N THR A 81 -0.09 -8.50 -0.14
CA THR A 81 -0.75 -9.63 -0.80
C THR A 81 -0.06 -10.07 -2.10
N PHE A 82 1.03 -9.41 -2.47
CA PHE A 82 1.80 -9.68 -3.67
C PHE A 82 2.97 -10.64 -3.41
N GLY A 83 3.48 -11.25 -4.48
CA GLY A 83 4.75 -11.97 -4.42
C GLY A 83 5.90 -11.03 -4.08
N SER A 84 7.04 -11.62 -3.72
CA SER A 84 8.30 -10.89 -3.49
C SER A 84 8.77 -10.20 -4.78
N PHE A 85 9.08 -8.90 -4.70
CA PHE A 85 9.67 -8.11 -5.79
C PHE A 85 10.67 -7.09 -5.23
N GLY A 86 11.50 -6.49 -6.10
CA GLY A 86 12.68 -5.69 -5.70
C GLY A 86 12.46 -4.71 -4.54
N PRO A 87 11.55 -3.73 -4.67
CA PRO A 87 11.18 -2.81 -3.59
C PRO A 87 10.75 -3.51 -2.28
N VAL A 88 9.86 -4.50 -2.34
CA VAL A 88 9.43 -5.29 -1.18
C VAL A 88 10.61 -5.93 -0.47
N ASN A 89 11.48 -6.57 -1.25
CA ASN A 89 12.64 -7.25 -0.69
C ASN A 89 13.61 -6.29 0.00
N SER A 90 13.81 -5.12 -0.61
CA SER A 90 14.63 -4.06 -0.04
C SER A 90 14.06 -3.57 1.30
N VAL A 91 12.76 -3.26 1.37
CA VAL A 91 12.15 -2.71 2.60
C VAL A 91 11.95 -3.76 3.69
N SER A 92 11.71 -5.02 3.33
CA SER A 92 11.58 -6.13 4.28
C SER A 92 12.92 -6.69 4.75
N GLY A 93 14.04 -6.27 4.16
CA GLY A 93 15.36 -6.82 4.45
C GLY A 93 15.50 -8.29 4.03
N ASN A 94 14.79 -8.71 2.99
CA ASN A 94 14.85 -10.09 2.51
C ASN A 94 16.24 -10.37 1.92
N PRO A 95 16.93 -11.44 2.36
CA PRO A 95 18.23 -11.83 1.82
C PRO A 95 18.02 -12.42 0.42
N LEU A 96 18.12 -11.57 -0.59
CA LEU A 96 18.06 -11.97 -1.98
C LEU A 96 19.37 -12.63 -2.39
N SER A 97 19.39 -13.97 -2.42
CA SER A 97 20.50 -14.70 -3.04
C SER A 97 20.34 -14.66 -4.56
N LEU A 98 21.41 -14.28 -5.26
CA LEU A 98 21.46 -14.27 -6.73
C LEU A 98 21.15 -15.65 -7.34
N ALA A 99 21.32 -16.74 -6.59
CA ALA A 99 21.02 -18.10 -7.05
C ALA A 99 19.50 -18.42 -7.14
N TYR A 100 18.64 -17.59 -6.55
CA TYR A 100 17.19 -17.83 -6.45
C TYR A 100 16.33 -16.83 -7.23
N ILE A 101 16.93 -15.83 -7.88
CA ILE A 101 16.22 -14.84 -8.70
C ILE A 101 16.49 -15.21 -10.16
N PRO A 102 15.49 -15.73 -10.91
CA PRO A 102 15.69 -16.20 -12.28
C PRO A 102 16.06 -15.09 -13.28
N ASP A 103 15.84 -13.82 -12.90
CA ASP A 103 15.95 -12.67 -13.77
C ASP A 103 17.06 -11.73 -13.29
N TYR A 104 18.27 -11.95 -13.80
CA TYR A 104 19.26 -10.90 -14.08
C TYR A 104 19.74 -11.03 -15.52
#